data_AF-A0A502GSE0-F1
#
_entry.id   AF-A0A502GSE0-F1
#
_cell.length_a   1.000
_cell.length_b   1.000
_cell.length_c   1.000
_cell.angle_alpha   90.00
_cell.angle_beta   90.00
_cell.angle_gamma   90.00
#
_symmetry.space_group_name_H-M   'P 1'
#
loop_
_entity.id
_entity.type
_entity.pdbx_description
1 polymer ?
#
loop_
_entity_poly.entity_id
_entity_poly.type
_entity_poly.pdbx_seq_one_letter_code
_entity_poly.pdbx_strand_id
1 'polypeptide(L)'
;MTPQNDAPEESKNKRGPGRPKQDIHYASFTITMPAADFDRLNEQVADTGRKRSEILRMAWNDKPITLRHEPALDEHYNQLVKLGTNLNQLMSLAHLGLAPPAQVQHILAQVDQKMAEINGRGNG
;
A
#
# COMPACT_ATOMS: atom_id res chain seq x y z
N MET A 1 26.15 39.64 -37.52
CA MET A 1 27.08 38.70 -36.86
C MET A 1 26.78 38.71 -35.37
N THR A 2 26.02 37.72 -34.91
CA THR A 2 25.77 37.40 -33.50
C THR A 2 25.92 35.90 -33.38
N PRO A 3 26.69 35.38 -32.41
CA PRO A 3 27.08 33.99 -32.39
C PRO A 3 25.94 33.07 -31.96
N GLN A 4 25.94 31.93 -32.63
CA GLN A 4 25.04 30.80 -32.56
C GLN A 4 25.32 30.04 -31.25
N ASN A 5 24.32 29.91 -30.39
CA ASN A 5 24.40 29.09 -29.18
C ASN A 5 23.87 27.69 -29.51
N ASP A 6 24.79 26.81 -29.89
CA ASP A 6 24.56 25.37 -29.98
C ASP A 6 24.44 24.80 -28.55
N ALA A 7 23.22 24.54 -28.10
CA ALA A 7 22.98 23.72 -26.91
C ALA A 7 22.71 22.27 -27.36
N PRO A 8 23.50 21.28 -26.88
CA PRO A 8 23.37 19.90 -27.30
C PRO A 8 22.08 19.26 -26.76
N GLU A 9 21.44 18.47 -27.63
CA GLU A 9 20.17 17.77 -27.42
C GLU A 9 20.11 16.96 -26.11
N GLU A 10 19.11 17.23 -25.28
CA GLU A 10 18.69 16.33 -24.21
C GLU A 10 18.12 15.04 -24.83
N SER A 11 18.97 14.00 -24.87
CA SER A 11 18.56 12.66 -25.24
C SER A 11 17.36 12.20 -24.38
N LYS A 12 16.19 12.13 -25.02
CA LYS A 12 14.97 11.58 -24.42
C LYS A 12 15.22 10.12 -24.05
N ASN A 13 15.32 9.83 -22.75
CA ASN A 13 15.31 8.48 -22.20
C ASN A 13 14.05 7.74 -22.67
N LYS A 14 14.17 6.96 -23.75
CA LYS A 14 13.15 6.02 -24.21
C LYS A 14 13.01 4.94 -23.13
N ARG A 15 12.00 5.08 -22.28
CA ARG A 15 11.58 4.00 -21.36
C ARG A 15 11.34 2.75 -22.20
N GLY A 16 11.84 1.59 -21.74
CA GLY A 16 11.65 0.30 -22.41
C GLY A 16 10.16 -0.01 -22.63
N PRO A 17 9.84 -1.09 -23.37
CA PRO A 17 8.46 -1.46 -23.72
C PRO A 17 7.70 -1.91 -22.47
N GLY A 18 7.33 -0.96 -21.64
CA GLY A 18 6.45 -1.12 -20.51
C GLY A 18 5.01 -0.91 -20.98
N ARG A 19 4.12 -1.76 -20.45
CA ARG A 19 2.67 -1.77 -20.64
C ARG A 19 2.11 -0.36 -20.92
N PRO A 20 1.28 -0.17 -21.97
CA PRO A 20 0.71 1.13 -22.27
C PRO A 20 0.01 1.67 -21.01
N LYS A 21 0.27 2.95 -20.71
CA LYS A 21 -0.47 3.66 -19.65
C LYS A 21 -1.93 3.63 -20.07
N GLN A 22 -2.74 2.82 -19.39
CA GLN A 22 -4.18 2.90 -19.56
C GLN A 22 -4.58 4.28 -19.03
N ASP A 23 -5.13 5.12 -19.89
CA ASP A 23 -5.81 6.33 -19.47
C ASP A 23 -7.04 5.89 -18.68
N ILE A 24 -6.92 5.91 -17.35
CA ILE A 24 -8.01 5.56 -16.45
C ILE A 24 -8.98 6.75 -16.47
N HIS A 25 -9.98 6.68 -17.35
CA HIS A 25 -11.10 7.60 -17.32
C HIS A 25 -11.97 7.27 -16.11
N TYR A 26 -11.82 8.01 -15.01
CA TYR A 26 -12.70 7.89 -13.86
C TYR A 26 -14.05 8.52 -14.19
N ALA A 27 -15.12 7.72 -14.17
CA ALA A 27 -16.47 8.26 -14.14
C ALA A 27 -16.61 9.17 -12.90
N SER A 28 -16.98 10.43 -13.12
CA SER A 28 -17.23 11.40 -12.06
C SER A 28 -18.71 11.76 -12.06
N PHE A 29 -19.24 12.03 -10.87
CA PHE A 29 -20.60 12.49 -10.68
C PHE A 29 -20.63 13.53 -9.57
N THR A 30 -21.63 14.40 -9.64
CA THR A 30 -21.83 15.47 -8.66
C THR A 30 -23.04 15.12 -7.80
N ILE A 31 -22.91 15.28 -6.49
CA ILE A 31 -24.03 15.14 -5.56
C ILE A 31 -24.29 16.50 -4.91
N THR A 32 -25.55 16.88 -4.82
CA THR A 32 -26.01 17.96 -3.94
C THR A 32 -26.50 17.33 -2.65
N MET A 33 -26.02 17.84 -1.52
CA MET A 33 -26.43 17.38 -0.19
C MET A 33 -26.82 18.58 0.69
N PRO A 34 -27.70 18.38 1.69
CA PRO A 34 -27.98 19.39 2.70
C PRO A 34 -26.73 19.83 3.46
N ALA A 35 -26.71 21.09 3.91
CA ALA A 35 -25.58 21.64 4.66
C ALA A 35 -25.25 20.81 5.91
N ALA A 36 -26.27 20.36 6.65
CA ALA A 36 -26.08 19.53 7.84
C ALA A 36 -25.39 18.19 7.54
N ASP A 37 -25.65 17.57 6.39
CA ASP A 37 -25.00 16.32 6.00
C ASP A 37 -23.57 16.56 5.52
N PHE A 38 -23.31 17.72 4.92
CA PHE A 38 -21.96 18.14 4.58
C PHE A 38 -21.10 18.40 5.83
N ASP A 39 -21.68 18.99 6.86
CA ASP A 39 -21.00 19.22 8.14
C ASP A 39 -20.67 17.89 8.82
N ARG A 40 -21.62 16.95 8.87
CA ARG A 40 -21.39 15.58 9.35
C ARG A 40 -20.27 14.87 8.58
N LEU A 41 -20.23 15.05 7.26
CA LEU A 41 -19.15 14.49 6.44
C LEU A 41 -17.78 15.08 6.82
N ASN A 42 -17.72 16.36 7.16
CA ASN A 42 -16.48 17.01 7.61
C ASN A 42 -16.03 16.52 8.99
N GLU A 43 -16.96 16.32 9.91
CA GLU A 43 -16.70 15.71 11.21
C GLU A 43 -16.11 14.30 11.04
N GLN A 44 -16.74 13.46 10.21
CA GLN A 44 -16.24 12.11 9.92
C GLN A 44 -14.85 12.10 9.28
N VAL A 45 -14.53 13.09 8.44
CA VAL A 45 -13.18 13.24 7.88
C VAL A 45 -12.16 13.54 8.98
N ALA A 46 -12.51 14.44 9.91
CA ALA A 46 -11.64 14.79 11.04
C ALA A 46 -11.42 13.58 11.96
N ASP A 47 -12.48 12.85 12.27
CA ASP A 47 -12.44 11.71 13.19
C ASP A 47 -11.68 10.52 12.62
N THR A 48 -11.81 10.27 11.31
CA THR A 48 -11.29 9.03 10.69
C THR A 48 -9.95 9.21 9.98
N GLY A 49 -9.55 10.45 9.67
CA GLY A 49 -8.37 10.76 8.86
C GLY A 49 -8.49 10.32 7.39
N ARG A 50 -9.69 9.98 6.92
CA ARG A 50 -9.98 9.60 5.53
C ARG A 50 -10.38 10.79 4.67
N LYS A 51 -10.30 10.64 3.35
CA LYS A 51 -10.78 11.67 2.42
C LYS A 51 -12.32 11.60 2.31
N ARG A 52 -12.98 12.75 2.08
CA ARG A 52 -14.44 12.82 1.83
C ARG A 52 -14.92 11.80 0.80
N SER A 53 -14.23 11.70 -0.33
CA SER A 53 -14.57 10.77 -1.42
C SER A 53 -14.44 9.30 -1.03
N GLU A 54 -13.55 8.99 -0.09
CA GLU A 54 -13.34 7.65 0.43
C GLU A 54 -14.49 7.26 1.36
N ILE A 55 -14.87 8.16 2.27
CA ILE A 55 -16.03 7.99 3.15
C ILE A 55 -17.31 7.81 2.33
N LEU A 56 -17.54 8.65 1.31
CA LEU A 56 -18.70 8.53 0.42
C LEU A 56 -18.70 7.20 -0.35
N ARG A 57 -17.55 6.72 -0.81
CA ARG A 57 -17.44 5.40 -1.46
C ARG A 57 -17.71 4.26 -0.48
N MET A 58 -17.30 4.38 0.77
CA MET A 58 -17.56 3.37 1.79
C MET A 58 -19.06 3.32 2.11
N ALA A 59 -19.69 4.48 2.33
CA ALA A 59 -21.12 4.60 2.53
C ALA A 59 -21.92 4.05 1.33
N TRP A 60 -21.49 4.35 0.10
CA TRP A 60 -22.13 3.82 -1.12
C TRP A 60 -22.06 2.29 -1.23
N ASN A 61 -21.04 1.66 -0.66
CA ASN A 61 -20.84 0.21 -0.69
C ASN A 61 -21.26 -0.48 0.63
N ASP A 62 -22.03 0.20 1.49
CA ASP A 62 -22.45 -0.27 2.81
C ASP A 62 -21.29 -0.79 3.69
N LYS A 63 -20.12 -0.16 3.58
CA LYS A 63 -18.93 -0.50 4.38
C LYS A 63 -18.87 0.36 5.64
N PRO A 64 -18.50 -0.22 6.80
CA PRO A 64 -18.32 0.54 8.02
C PRO A 64 -17.20 1.55 7.86
N ILE A 65 -17.44 2.81 8.25
CA ILE A 65 -16.43 3.87 8.26
C ILE A 65 -15.49 3.60 9.44
N THR A 66 -14.30 3.08 9.15
CA THR A 66 -13.27 2.80 10.16
C THR A 66 -12.19 3.87 10.15
N LEU A 67 -11.47 4.02 11.27
CA LEU A 67 -10.26 4.83 11.34
C LEU A 67 -9.28 4.42 10.22
N ARG A 68 -8.63 5.40 9.61
CA ARG A 68 -7.53 5.11 8.68
C ARG A 68 -6.36 4.58 9.49
N HIS A 69 -5.97 3.33 9.23
CA HIS A 69 -4.72 2.81 9.75
C HIS A 69 -3.57 3.67 9.24
N GLU A 70 -2.63 4.00 10.12
CA GLU A 70 -1.41 4.70 9.69
C GLU A 70 -0.74 3.89 8.56
N PRO A 71 -0.21 4.53 7.51
CA PRO A 71 0.45 3.82 6.41
C PRO A 71 1.61 2.92 6.88
N ALA A 72 2.22 3.21 8.04
CA ALA A 72 3.21 2.35 8.67
C ALA A 72 2.62 0.99 9.12
N LEU A 73 1.37 0.98 9.59
CA LEU A 73 0.64 -0.22 10.02
C LEU A 73 0.32 -1.13 8.82
N ASP A 74 -0.01 -0.55 7.66
CA ASP A 74 -0.26 -1.30 6.43
C ASP A 74 1.02 -1.98 5.92
N GLU A 75 2.18 -1.33 6.02
CA GLU A 75 3.46 -1.93 5.63
C GLU A 75 3.84 -3.09 6.55
N HIS A 76 3.68 -2.92 7.87
CA HIS A 76 3.91 -4.00 8.83
C HIS A 76 2.95 -5.17 8.63
N TYR A 77 1.67 -4.89 8.39
CA TYR A 77 0.67 -5.91 8.08
C TYR A 77 1.06 -6.69 6.81
N ASN A 78 1.43 -6.00 5.74
CA ASN A 78 1.86 -6.65 4.49
C ASN A 78 3.12 -7.51 4.68
N GLN A 79 4.07 -7.08 5.51
CA GLN A 79 5.26 -7.87 5.85
C GLN A 79 4.89 -9.14 6.63
N LEU A 80 3.95 -9.05 7.59
CA LEU A 80 3.45 -10.21 8.34
C LEU A 80 2.71 -11.21 7.44
N VAL A 81 1.89 -10.73 6.50
CA VAL A 81 1.20 -11.59 5.52
C VAL A 81 2.20 -12.36 4.66
N LYS A 82 3.29 -11.72 4.22
CA LYS A 82 4.36 -12.38 3.44
C LYS A 82 5.06 -13.47 4.25
N LEU A 83 5.35 -13.21 5.53
CA LEU A 83 5.96 -14.21 6.42
C LEU A 83 5.04 -15.41 6.63
N GLY A 84 3.75 -15.16 6.91
CA GLY A 84 2.77 -16.24 7.05
C GLY A 84 2.64 -17.09 5.79
N THR A 85 2.69 -16.45 4.61
CA THR A 85 2.70 -17.16 3.32
C THR A 85 3.94 -18.04 3.16
N ASN A 86 5.13 -17.52 3.48
CA ASN A 86 6.38 -18.27 3.40
C ASN A 86 6.41 -19.46 4.37
N LEU A 87 5.87 -19.30 5.58
CA LEU A 87 5.75 -20.37 6.56
C LEU A 87 4.79 -21.47 6.09
N ASN A 88 3.64 -21.09 5.51
CA ASN A 88 2.70 -22.06 4.95
C ASN A 88 3.31 -22.85 3.78
N GLN A 89 4.11 -22.20 2.94
CA GLN A 89 4.84 -22.86 1.86
C GLN A 89 5.89 -23.83 2.41
N LEU A 90 6.66 -23.43 3.42
CA LEU A 90 7.62 -24.34 4.07
C LEU A 90 6.94 -25.55 4.70
N MET A 91 5.83 -25.36 5.40
CA MET A 91 5.08 -26.46 6.00
C MET A 91 4.57 -27.43 4.93
N SER A 92 4.09 -26.90 3.81
CA SER A 92 3.67 -27.72 2.65
C SER A 92 4.84 -28.49 2.04
N LEU A 93 6.01 -27.85 1.86
CA LEU A 93 7.22 -28.50 1.36
C LEU A 93 7.79 -29.52 2.35
N ALA A 94 7.71 -29.26 3.65
CA ALA A 94 8.17 -30.15 4.70
C ALA A 94 7.31 -31.41 4.77
N HIS A 95 5.98 -31.26 4.61
CA HIS A 95 5.07 -32.40 4.52
C HIS A 95 5.36 -33.30 3.32
N LEU A 96 5.84 -32.72 2.22
CA LEU A 96 6.29 -33.44 1.02
C LEU A 96 7.73 -33.97 1.13
N GLY A 97 8.45 -33.71 2.23
CA GLY A 97 9.86 -34.08 2.39
C GLY A 97 10.84 -33.28 1.53
N LEU A 98 10.39 -32.17 0.94
CA LEU A 98 11.13 -31.36 -0.04
C LEU A 98 11.60 -30.01 0.54
N ALA A 99 11.50 -29.80 1.85
CA ALA A 99 11.95 -28.56 2.48
C ALA A 99 13.48 -28.49 2.56
N PRO A 100 14.15 -27.60 1.79
CA PRO A 100 15.59 -27.46 1.86
C PRO A 100 15.99 -26.85 3.22
N PRO A 101 16.97 -27.41 3.95
CA PRO A 101 17.38 -26.90 5.25
C PRO A 101 17.77 -25.41 5.24
N ALA A 102 18.39 -24.95 4.15
CA ALA A 102 18.76 -23.54 3.97
C ALA A 102 17.54 -22.60 3.88
N GLN A 103 16.45 -23.06 3.25
CA GLN A 103 15.23 -22.26 3.10
C GLN A 103 14.46 -22.17 4.43
N VAL A 104 14.48 -23.25 5.21
CA VAL A 104 13.92 -23.28 6.58
C VAL A 104 14.67 -22.30 7.48
N GLN A 105 16.01 -22.37 7.50
CA GLN A 105 16.84 -21.47 8.30
C GLN A 105 16.64 -20.00 7.93
N HIS A 106 16.54 -19.69 6.64
CA HIS A 106 16.31 -18.33 6.17
C HIS A 106 14.96 -17.76 6.65
N ILE A 107 13.88 -18.55 6.56
CA ILE A 107 12.55 -18.08 7.00
C ILE A 107 12.49 -17.96 8.52
N LEU A 108 13.12 -18.88 9.28
CA LEU A 108 13.25 -18.75 10.73
C LEU A 108 14.00 -17.46 11.12
N ALA A 109 15.11 -17.15 10.44
CA ALA A 109 15.84 -15.91 10.69
C ALA A 109 15.00 -14.65 10.41
N GLN A 110 14.16 -14.68 9.36
CA GLN A 110 13.23 -13.58 9.07
C GLN A 110 12.15 -13.42 10.15
N VAL A 111 11.66 -14.53 10.72
CA VAL A 111 10.71 -14.51 11.85
C VAL A 111 11.38 -13.94 13.10
N ASP A 112 12.57 -14.41 13.44
CA ASP A 112 13.32 -13.94 14.62
C ASP A 112 13.63 -12.45 14.52
N GLN A 113 14.06 -11.97 13.35
CA GLN A 113 14.30 -10.55 13.11
C GLN A 113 13.03 -9.72 13.32
N LYS A 114 11.87 -10.21 12.86
CA LYS A 114 10.60 -9.49 12.98
C LYS A 114 10.06 -9.50 14.39
N MET A 115 10.23 -10.60 15.12
CA MET A 115 9.92 -10.67 16.54
C MET A 115 10.80 -9.71 17.35
N ALA A 116 12.09 -9.59 17.00
CA ALA A 116 12.99 -8.63 17.62
C ALA A 116 12.59 -7.17 17.33
N GLU A 117 12.18 -6.84 16.11
CA GLU A 117 11.68 -5.51 15.73
C GLU A 117 10.38 -5.14 16.49
N ILE A 118 9.48 -6.11 16.71
CA ILE A 118 8.24 -5.92 17.47
C ILE A 118 8.55 -5.75 18.96
N ASN A 119 9.38 -6.63 19.54
CA ASN A 119 9.70 -6.60 20.97
C ASN A 119 10.60 -5.40 21.35
N GLY A 120 11.51 -4.99 20.47
CA GLY A 120 12.38 -3.83 20.67
C GLY A 120 11.66 -2.48 20.66
N ARG A 121 10.45 -2.42 20.09
CA ARG A 121 9.58 -1.23 20.13
C ARG A 121 8.70 -1.12 21.38
N GLY A 122 8.71 -2.13 22.26
CA GLY A 122 7.98 -2.13 23.53
C GLY A 122 8.72 -1.51 24.72
N ASN A 123 9.97 -1.05 24.53
CA ASN A 123 10.83 -0.46 25.57
C ASN A 123 11.15 1.03 25.33
N GLY A 124 10.33 1.74 24.55
CA GLY A 124 10.47 3.17 24.26
C GLY A 124 9.34 3.99 24.85
#